data_AF-A0A2E8GW04-F1
#
_entry.id   AF-A0A2E8GW04-F1
#
_cell.length_a   1.000
_cell.length_b   1.000
_cell.length_c   1.000
_cell.angle_alpha   90.00
_cell.angle_beta   90.00
_cell.angle_gamma   90.00
#
_symmetry.space_group_name_H-M   'P 1'
#
loop_
_entity.id
_entity.type
_entity.pdbx_description
1 polymer ?
#
loop_
_entity_poly.entity_id
_entity_poly.type
_entity_poly.pdbx_seq_one_letter_code
_entity_poly.pdbx_strand_id
1 'polypeptide(L)'
;MTVKGETFVFQSNRKYQDNKEKRHSLSDIDIENFSQIFPNLDIDKQLMKFKYDLKLNKKEYNNYPNAFWDWCHTNWTKHVNDSISINDINYNKDPIGIELGYNKIEFHNSSSKPVKLSDFKLVSNSDASASEFKSFKTNTWNPIFWQFIFMGICIWVIVNGVKGGIEKWSKIMMPAILVILIILMIRGLTLPKGSEALDFLFKPKFADLTPSSIVLALGHAFFTLSLGMGTMITYGSYLRSDQNLLSSALWIILLDTGIAIMAGVAIFATVFAMGADPGSGPGLIFEVLPTIFPKITGGAIWGTLFFFLLFLAALTSAISILEVVTAYFIDQKGWSRAKATSIFGIVITTVGIFCSLSMGGFTDFTTIFDLSFFDFMDYLSTKYMLPIGGMLTAIFIIYKWGVNQFMDEFKSGMNKMIISKNLITILLGIAASIVGFIILIEIFDVLFGIKLIQ
;
A
#
# COMPACT_ATOMS: atom_id res chain seq x y z
N MET A 1 49.37 19.35 -9.91
CA MET A 1 49.59 17.96 -9.46
C MET A 1 48.50 17.10 -10.09
N THR A 2 48.82 16.51 -11.23
CA THR A 2 48.03 15.51 -11.94
C THR A 2 48.19 14.18 -11.21
N VAL A 3 47.13 13.38 -11.05
CA VAL A 3 47.08 11.94 -11.40
C VAL A 3 45.61 11.46 -11.40
N LYS A 4 45.17 11.18 -12.64
CA LYS A 4 44.34 10.10 -13.17
C LYS A 4 42.93 9.83 -12.60
N GLY A 5 41.96 10.06 -13.48
CA GLY A 5 40.70 9.34 -13.49
C GLY A 5 40.87 7.89 -13.93
N GLU A 6 40.05 7.02 -13.36
CA GLU A 6 39.78 5.69 -13.86
C GLU A 6 38.27 5.50 -13.95
N THR A 7 37.81 5.37 -15.19
CA THR A 7 36.47 4.97 -15.58
C THR A 7 36.33 3.47 -15.30
N PHE A 8 35.66 3.08 -14.21
CA PHE A 8 35.36 1.67 -13.97
C PHE A 8 34.09 1.25 -14.73
N VAL A 9 34.31 0.63 -15.88
CA VAL A 9 33.33 -0.14 -16.64
C VAL A 9 33.06 -1.43 -15.87
N PHE A 10 31.86 -1.60 -15.30
CA PHE A 10 31.44 -2.88 -14.74
C PHE A 10 30.95 -3.79 -15.88
N GLN A 11 31.84 -4.69 -16.33
CA GLN A 11 31.44 -5.91 -17.03
C GLN A 11 30.87 -6.91 -16.01
N SER A 12 29.55 -7.06 -15.95
CA SER A 12 28.91 -8.15 -15.21
C SER A 12 28.79 -9.38 -16.12
N ASN A 13 29.81 -10.23 -16.17
CA ASN A 13 29.61 -11.63 -16.56
C ASN A 13 30.80 -12.53 -16.16
N ARG A 14 30.52 -13.44 -15.22
CA ARG A 14 31.11 -14.78 -14.96
C ARG A 14 31.38 -15.00 -13.47
N LYS A 15 30.36 -15.49 -12.75
CA LYS A 15 30.51 -16.46 -11.64
C LYS A 15 29.23 -17.20 -11.25
N TYR A 16 28.28 -17.36 -12.19
CA TYR A 16 27.02 -18.09 -11.99
C TYR A 16 26.94 -19.43 -12.74
N GLN A 17 28.04 -19.89 -13.35
CA GLN A 17 28.06 -21.13 -14.15
C GLN A 17 28.65 -22.36 -13.42
N ASP A 18 29.21 -22.21 -12.22
CA ASP A 18 30.00 -23.29 -11.58
C ASP A 18 29.23 -24.13 -10.52
N ASN A 19 27.91 -24.08 -10.49
CA ASN A 19 27.10 -24.91 -9.58
C ASN A 19 26.02 -25.73 -10.31
N LYS A 20 26.30 -26.14 -11.55
CA LYS A 20 25.40 -27.01 -12.34
C LYS A 20 25.57 -28.52 -12.11
N GLU A 21 26.49 -28.97 -11.26
CA GLU A 21 26.85 -30.40 -11.16
C GLU A 21 26.54 -31.12 -9.83
N LYS A 22 25.68 -30.58 -8.97
CA LYS A 22 25.15 -31.36 -7.81
C LYS A 22 23.63 -31.33 -7.75
N ARG A 23 22.97 -32.03 -8.68
CA ARG A 23 21.60 -32.52 -8.50
C ARG A 23 21.66 -33.97 -8.05
N HIS A 24 21.48 -34.21 -6.75
CA HIS A 24 21.02 -35.51 -6.29
C HIS A 24 19.58 -35.73 -6.78
N SER A 25 19.34 -36.90 -7.34
CA SER A 25 18.05 -37.38 -7.84
C SER A 25 16.99 -37.38 -6.73
N LEU A 26 15.91 -36.62 -6.93
CA LEU A 26 14.66 -36.71 -6.16
C LEU A 26 13.83 -37.89 -6.69
N SER A 27 14.32 -39.10 -6.49
CA SER A 27 13.53 -40.32 -6.53
C SER A 27 13.78 -41.02 -5.22
N ASP A 28 12.71 -41.39 -4.52
CA ASP A 28 12.65 -42.02 -3.19
C ASP A 28 12.16 -41.03 -2.10
N ILE A 29 10.89 -40.64 -2.25
CA ILE A 29 10.07 -40.23 -1.11
C ILE A 29 9.42 -41.53 -0.62
N ASP A 30 9.66 -41.91 0.64
CA ASP A 30 9.05 -43.06 1.31
C ASP A 30 7.52 -42.95 1.29
N ILE A 31 6.89 -43.75 0.43
CA ILE A 31 5.44 -43.82 0.22
C ILE A 31 4.73 -44.56 1.38
N GLU A 32 5.46 -45.31 2.20
CA GLU A 32 4.89 -46.16 3.25
C GLU A 32 4.27 -45.39 4.43
N ASN A 33 4.68 -44.14 4.69
CA ASN A 33 4.11 -43.33 5.79
C ASN A 33 2.84 -42.55 5.42
N PHE A 34 2.47 -42.50 4.13
CA PHE A 34 1.32 -41.70 3.66
C PHE A 34 0.02 -42.51 3.54
N SER A 35 0.12 -43.84 3.35
CA SER A 35 -1.04 -44.73 3.19
C SER A 35 -1.74 -45.07 4.51
N GLN A 36 -1.09 -44.85 5.65
CA GLN A 36 -1.71 -45.04 6.98
C GLN A 36 -2.67 -43.90 7.37
N ILE A 37 -2.59 -42.73 6.73
CA ILE A 37 -3.36 -41.55 7.14
C ILE A 37 -4.72 -41.46 6.43
N PHE A 38 -4.89 -42.08 5.25
CA PHE A 38 -6.12 -41.98 4.45
C PHE A 38 -6.48 -43.30 3.71
N PRO A 39 -7.09 -44.29 4.38
CA PRO A 39 -7.34 -45.62 3.83
C PRO A 39 -8.40 -45.71 2.71
N ASN A 40 -9.14 -44.64 2.44
CA ASN A 40 -10.26 -44.64 1.47
C ASN A 40 -10.05 -43.75 0.23
N LEU A 41 -8.81 -43.30 -0.03
CA LEU A 41 -8.50 -42.55 -1.25
C LEU A 41 -7.84 -43.50 -2.25
N ASP A 42 -8.54 -43.85 -3.34
CA ASP A 42 -8.01 -44.65 -4.46
C ASP A 42 -7.01 -43.80 -5.27
N ILE A 43 -5.81 -43.67 -4.71
CA ILE A 43 -4.70 -42.82 -5.15
C ILE A 43 -4.13 -43.29 -6.51
N ASP A 44 -4.24 -44.58 -6.83
CA ASP A 44 -3.68 -45.15 -8.06
C ASP A 44 -4.43 -44.71 -9.32
N LYS A 45 -5.76 -44.55 -9.25
CA LYS A 45 -6.56 -44.04 -10.37
C LYS A 45 -6.31 -42.56 -10.66
N GLN A 46 -6.12 -41.73 -9.62
CA GLN A 46 -5.88 -40.30 -9.81
C GLN A 46 -4.45 -40.00 -10.23
N LEU A 47 -3.45 -40.76 -9.74
CA LEU A 47 -2.06 -40.62 -10.18
C LEU A 47 -1.85 -41.12 -11.62
N MET A 48 -2.56 -42.15 -12.08
CA MET A 48 -2.51 -42.56 -13.49
C MET A 48 -3.10 -41.49 -14.41
N LYS A 49 -4.23 -40.86 -14.04
CA LYS A 49 -4.81 -39.75 -14.83
C LYS A 49 -3.87 -38.55 -14.89
N PHE A 50 -3.25 -38.19 -13.76
CA PHE A 50 -2.27 -37.10 -13.68
C PHE A 50 -0.98 -37.39 -14.48
N LYS A 51 -0.48 -38.64 -14.47
CA LYS A 51 0.68 -39.05 -15.28
C LYS A 51 0.35 -39.14 -16.78
N TYR A 52 -0.88 -39.49 -17.15
CA TYR A 52 -1.34 -39.52 -18.53
C TYR A 52 -1.48 -38.10 -19.10
N ASP A 53 -2.08 -37.17 -18.33
CA ASP A 53 -2.22 -35.76 -18.69
C ASP A 53 -0.85 -35.04 -18.79
N LEU A 54 0.14 -35.43 -17.98
CA LEU A 54 1.51 -34.92 -18.08
C LEU A 54 2.31 -35.48 -19.27
N LYS A 55 1.96 -36.67 -19.79
CA LYS A 55 2.62 -37.25 -20.98
C LYS A 55 2.04 -36.71 -22.29
N LEU A 56 0.76 -36.36 -22.34
CA LEU A 56 0.13 -35.78 -23.53
C LEU A 56 0.56 -34.32 -23.79
N ASN A 57 0.95 -33.57 -22.76
CA ASN A 57 1.36 -32.16 -22.91
C ASN A 57 2.85 -31.92 -23.25
N LYS A 58 3.61 -32.97 -23.59
CA LYS A 58 5.06 -32.85 -23.88
C LYS A 58 5.43 -32.83 -25.36
N LYS A 59 4.46 -32.84 -26.29
CA LYS A 59 4.74 -32.84 -27.74
C LYS A 59 4.23 -31.64 -28.55
N GLU A 60 3.57 -30.66 -27.94
CA GLU A 60 3.24 -29.39 -28.58
C GLU A 60 3.60 -28.22 -27.66
N TYR A 61 4.87 -27.82 -27.66
CA TYR A 61 5.32 -26.58 -27.03
C TYR A 61 6.34 -25.90 -27.95
N ASN A 62 5.84 -25.48 -29.11
CA ASN A 62 6.39 -24.39 -29.90
C ASN A 62 5.20 -23.79 -30.67
N ASN A 63 4.90 -22.53 -30.39
CA ASN A 63 3.74 -21.74 -30.85
C ASN A 63 2.45 -21.90 -30.02
N TYR A 64 2.34 -21.16 -28.90
CA TYR A 64 1.14 -20.41 -28.46
C TYR A 64 1.51 -19.58 -27.22
N PRO A 65 1.54 -18.24 -27.24
CA PRO A 65 1.37 -17.45 -26.03
C PRO A 65 -0.14 -17.33 -25.76
N ASN A 66 -0.57 -17.29 -24.50
CA ASN A 66 -1.86 -16.76 -24.03
C ASN A 66 -3.01 -17.67 -23.57
N ALA A 67 -2.76 -18.85 -22.97
CA ALA A 67 -3.85 -19.62 -22.34
C ALA A 67 -4.63 -18.86 -21.23
N PHE A 68 -4.01 -17.88 -20.56
CA PHE A 68 -4.68 -17.01 -19.57
C PHE A 68 -5.53 -15.90 -20.21
N TRP A 69 -5.04 -15.27 -21.29
CA TRP A 69 -5.83 -14.25 -22.00
C TRP A 69 -6.95 -14.87 -22.84
N ASP A 70 -6.76 -16.09 -23.37
CA ASP A 70 -7.83 -16.84 -24.05
C ASP A 70 -8.93 -17.24 -23.07
N TRP A 71 -8.58 -17.60 -21.83
CA TRP A 71 -9.57 -17.83 -20.77
C TRP A 71 -10.32 -16.53 -20.40
N CYS A 72 -9.61 -15.40 -20.27
CA CYS A 72 -10.23 -14.09 -20.05
C CYS A 72 -11.14 -13.65 -21.21
N HIS A 73 -10.72 -13.84 -22.47
CA HIS A 73 -11.51 -13.46 -23.63
C HIS A 73 -12.75 -14.36 -23.81
N THR A 74 -12.63 -15.67 -23.54
CA THR A 74 -13.73 -16.63 -23.70
C THR A 74 -14.79 -16.47 -22.60
N ASN A 75 -14.40 -16.04 -21.39
CA ASN A 75 -15.36 -15.70 -20.32
C ASN A 75 -15.94 -14.29 -20.47
N TRP A 76 -15.19 -13.33 -21.01
CA TRP A 76 -15.68 -11.99 -21.34
C TRP A 76 -16.77 -12.04 -22.43
N THR A 77 -16.55 -12.81 -23.51
CA THR A 77 -17.53 -12.92 -24.60
C THR A 77 -18.80 -13.68 -24.21
N LYS A 78 -18.70 -14.64 -23.27
CA LYS A 78 -19.88 -15.35 -22.73
C LYS A 78 -20.75 -14.51 -21.79
N HIS A 79 -20.19 -13.52 -21.08
CA HIS A 79 -20.98 -12.64 -20.21
C HIS A 79 -21.44 -11.33 -20.86
N VAL A 80 -20.80 -10.91 -21.95
CA VAL A 80 -21.21 -9.72 -22.70
C VAL A 80 -22.28 -10.02 -23.76
N ASN A 81 -22.44 -11.27 -24.22
CA ASN A 81 -23.49 -11.62 -25.19
C ASN A 81 -24.87 -11.92 -24.59
N ASP A 82 -25.00 -12.05 -23.26
CA ASP A 82 -26.29 -12.33 -22.60
C ASP A 82 -26.94 -11.08 -21.97
N SER A 83 -26.40 -9.87 -22.22
CA SER A 83 -26.96 -8.61 -21.70
C SER A 83 -27.19 -7.51 -22.75
N ILE A 84 -27.25 -7.87 -24.04
CA ILE A 84 -27.69 -6.97 -25.10
C ILE A 84 -28.78 -7.67 -25.93
N SER A 85 -30.02 -7.63 -25.45
CA SER A 85 -31.18 -7.64 -26.34
C SER A 85 -31.67 -6.20 -26.52
N ILE A 86 -31.23 -5.58 -27.60
CA ILE A 86 -31.92 -4.41 -28.16
C ILE A 86 -33.12 -4.98 -28.92
N ASN A 87 -34.32 -4.80 -28.36
CA ASN A 87 -35.60 -4.77 -29.08
C ASN A 87 -36.64 -4.18 -28.12
N ASP A 88 -36.88 -2.87 -28.20
CA ASP A 88 -38.15 -2.36 -28.72
C ASP A 88 -38.23 -0.85 -28.49
N ILE A 89 -38.23 -0.16 -29.64
CA ILE A 89 -38.74 1.20 -29.79
C ILE A 89 -40.23 1.14 -29.51
N ASN A 90 -40.74 1.97 -28.58
CA ASN A 90 -42.12 2.42 -28.68
C ASN A 90 -42.29 3.87 -28.22
N TYR A 91 -42.66 4.68 -29.22
CA TYR A 91 -43.17 6.04 -29.14
C TYR A 91 -44.61 6.02 -28.62
N ASN A 92 -44.93 6.86 -27.62
CA ASN A 92 -46.22 7.53 -27.43
C ASN A 92 -45.96 8.71 -26.49
N LYS A 93 -45.99 9.98 -26.95
CA LYS A 93 -47.19 10.86 -27.03
C LYS A 93 -47.99 10.79 -25.73
N ASP A 94 -48.06 11.84 -24.89
CA ASP A 94 -48.65 13.16 -25.19
C ASP A 94 -48.46 14.19 -24.02
N PRO A 95 -48.94 15.46 -24.09
CA PRO A 95 -48.13 16.67 -23.82
C PRO A 95 -48.66 17.62 -22.70
N ILE A 96 -48.07 18.83 -22.63
CA ILE A 96 -48.50 20.08 -21.90
C ILE A 96 -47.90 20.21 -20.48
N GLY A 97 -47.20 21.27 -20.06
CA GLY A 97 -46.89 22.57 -20.67
C GLY A 97 -45.89 23.39 -19.84
N ILE A 98 -45.03 24.13 -20.56
CA ILE A 98 -44.71 25.55 -20.35
C ILE A 98 -44.48 26.03 -18.91
N GLU A 99 -43.22 26.31 -18.56
CA GLU A 99 -42.82 27.68 -18.24
C GLU A 99 -41.34 27.95 -18.51
N LEU A 100 -41.12 29.08 -19.18
CA LEU A 100 -39.88 29.58 -19.74
C LEU A 100 -39.08 30.34 -18.68
N GLY A 101 -37.77 30.13 -18.67
CA GLY A 101 -36.82 30.93 -17.90
C GLY A 101 -35.48 31.04 -18.62
N TYR A 102 -35.49 31.67 -19.79
CA TYR A 102 -34.29 32.05 -20.54
C TYR A 102 -33.48 33.10 -19.77
N ASN A 103 -32.16 32.86 -19.64
CA ASN A 103 -31.04 33.82 -19.75
C ASN A 103 -29.79 33.13 -19.16
N LYS A 104 -28.58 33.11 -19.74
CA LYS A 104 -28.01 33.57 -21.01
C LYS A 104 -26.60 32.96 -20.98
N ILE A 105 -26.25 32.13 -21.97
CA ILE A 105 -24.89 31.58 -22.11
C ILE A 105 -24.06 32.65 -22.82
N GLU A 106 -23.07 33.22 -22.14
CA GLU A 106 -22.02 34.03 -22.76
C GLU A 106 -20.66 33.36 -22.53
N PHE A 107 -20.09 32.85 -23.63
CA PHE A 107 -18.67 32.51 -23.71
C PHE A 107 -17.87 33.80 -23.76
N HIS A 108 -17.07 34.08 -22.74
CA HIS A 108 -16.02 35.11 -22.79
C HIS A 108 -14.66 34.46 -22.59
N ASN A 109 -13.90 34.42 -23.69
CA ASN A 109 -12.47 34.15 -23.70
C ASN A 109 -11.76 35.35 -23.05
N SER A 110 -11.09 35.15 -21.91
CA SER A 110 -10.27 36.19 -21.28
C SER A 110 -9.04 35.58 -20.60
N SER A 111 -7.93 35.61 -21.35
CA SER A 111 -6.62 36.10 -20.92
C SER A 111 -6.19 35.82 -19.47
N SER A 112 -5.25 34.87 -19.35
CA SER A 112 -4.11 34.86 -18.41
C SER A 112 -4.10 35.96 -17.33
N LYS A 113 -4.62 35.63 -16.15
CA LYS A 113 -4.28 36.34 -14.91
C LYS A 113 -3.36 35.46 -14.07
N PRO A 114 -2.28 36.01 -13.47
CA PRO A 114 -1.48 35.25 -12.52
C PRO A 114 -2.35 34.93 -11.30
N VAL A 115 -2.41 33.66 -10.92
CA VAL A 115 -3.10 33.20 -9.72
C VAL A 115 -2.49 33.93 -8.52
N LYS A 116 -3.25 34.83 -7.89
CA LYS A 116 -2.81 35.51 -6.66
C LYS A 116 -3.03 34.55 -5.49
N LEU A 117 -2.06 34.46 -4.59
CA LEU A 117 -2.13 33.63 -3.38
C LEU A 117 -3.33 33.96 -2.47
N SER A 118 -3.97 35.13 -2.68
CA SER A 118 -5.21 35.56 -2.01
C SER A 118 -6.48 34.84 -2.46
N ASP A 119 -6.45 34.10 -3.57
CA ASP A 119 -7.62 33.39 -4.10
C ASP A 119 -7.81 32.01 -3.45
N PHE A 120 -6.89 31.59 -2.57
CA PHE A 120 -7.04 30.42 -1.72
C PHE A 120 -7.97 30.77 -0.53
N LYS A 121 -9.28 30.79 -0.77
CA LYS A 121 -10.28 30.91 0.30
C LYS A 121 -10.24 29.65 1.16
N LEU A 122 -9.44 29.69 2.23
CA LEU A 122 -9.50 28.70 3.30
C LEU A 122 -10.89 28.76 3.95
N VAL A 123 -11.60 27.64 3.92
CA VAL A 123 -12.97 27.52 4.43
C VAL A 123 -12.93 27.55 5.96
N SER A 124 -13.61 28.53 6.57
CA SER A 124 -13.56 28.79 8.02
C SER A 124 -14.62 28.04 8.83
N ASN A 125 -15.57 27.36 8.17
CA ASN A 125 -16.67 26.61 8.78
C ASN A 125 -16.48 25.10 8.60
N SER A 126 -16.67 24.30 9.65
CA SER A 126 -16.50 22.83 9.63
C SER A 126 -17.40 22.15 8.63
N ASP A 127 -18.66 22.56 8.57
CA ASP A 127 -19.64 21.95 7.68
C ASP A 127 -19.37 22.30 6.22
N ALA A 128 -18.85 23.51 5.98
CA ALA A 128 -18.44 23.93 4.65
C ALA A 128 -17.16 23.19 4.21
N SER A 129 -16.16 22.99 5.08
CA SER A 129 -14.95 22.23 4.73
C SER A 129 -15.26 20.75 4.47
N ALA A 130 -16.13 20.14 5.28
CA ALA A 130 -16.60 18.79 5.05
C ALA A 130 -17.39 18.68 3.73
N SER A 131 -18.23 19.67 3.42
CA SER A 131 -18.97 19.74 2.15
C SER A 131 -18.05 19.89 0.94
N GLU A 132 -17.04 20.77 1.01
CA GLU A 132 -16.05 20.96 -0.05
C GLU A 132 -15.20 19.69 -0.25
N PHE A 133 -14.73 19.06 0.84
CA PHE A 133 -14.00 17.81 0.74
C PHE A 133 -14.86 16.69 0.15
N LYS A 134 -16.13 16.59 0.57
CA LYS A 134 -17.08 15.64 -0.01
C LYS A 134 -17.28 15.90 -1.50
N SER A 135 -17.56 17.15 -1.89
CA SER A 135 -17.74 17.57 -3.28
C SER A 135 -16.51 17.25 -4.13
N PHE A 136 -15.32 17.53 -3.63
CA PHE A 136 -14.06 17.19 -4.30
C PHE A 136 -13.91 15.69 -4.48
N LYS A 137 -14.12 14.90 -3.42
CA LYS A 137 -13.95 13.45 -3.40
C LYS A 137 -14.97 12.70 -4.27
N THR A 138 -16.21 13.19 -4.33
CA THR A 138 -17.26 12.60 -5.17
C THR A 138 -17.23 13.11 -6.61
N ASN A 139 -16.38 14.11 -6.92
CA ASN A 139 -16.25 14.62 -8.28
C ASN A 139 -15.58 13.57 -9.18
N THR A 140 -16.12 13.38 -10.39
CA THR A 140 -15.62 12.40 -11.35
C THR A 140 -14.19 12.67 -11.80
N TRP A 141 -13.82 13.93 -12.06
CA TRP A 141 -12.59 14.26 -12.79
C TRP A 141 -11.46 14.79 -11.89
N ASN A 142 -11.80 15.56 -10.87
CA ASN A 142 -10.80 16.24 -10.04
C ASN A 142 -9.84 15.27 -9.34
N PRO A 143 -10.30 14.24 -8.59
CA PRO A 143 -9.38 13.33 -7.91
C PRO A 143 -8.58 12.48 -8.89
N ILE A 144 -9.20 12.04 -9.99
CA ILE A 144 -8.54 11.27 -11.05
C ILE A 144 -7.39 12.07 -11.66
N PHE A 145 -7.59 13.35 -11.97
CA PHE A 145 -6.54 14.22 -12.51
C PHE A 145 -5.33 14.32 -11.56
N TRP A 146 -5.57 14.55 -10.27
CA TRP A 146 -4.50 14.60 -9.28
C TRP A 146 -3.81 13.25 -9.08
N GLN A 147 -4.56 12.15 -9.16
CA GLN A 147 -4.00 10.80 -9.14
C GLN A 147 -3.07 10.55 -10.32
N PHE A 148 -3.44 10.98 -11.54
CA PHE A 148 -2.58 10.88 -12.72
C PHE A 148 -1.26 11.64 -12.54
N ILE A 149 -1.31 12.86 -12.01
CA ILE A 149 -0.11 13.64 -11.70
C ILE A 149 0.75 12.90 -10.67
N PHE A 150 0.14 12.46 -9.57
CA PHE A 150 0.81 11.76 -8.49
C PHE A 150 1.52 10.49 -8.98
N MET A 151 0.80 9.63 -9.72
CA MET A 151 1.36 8.41 -10.29
C MET A 151 2.41 8.71 -11.37
N GLY A 152 2.25 9.77 -12.14
CA GLY A 152 3.25 10.25 -13.10
C GLY A 152 4.58 10.58 -12.42
N ILE A 153 4.55 11.23 -11.25
CA ILE A 153 5.75 11.51 -10.46
C ILE A 153 6.37 10.21 -9.95
N CYS A 154 5.57 9.28 -9.39
CA CYS A 154 6.06 7.98 -8.94
C CYS A 154 6.78 7.20 -10.06
N ILE A 155 6.15 7.09 -11.23
CA ILE A 155 6.72 6.42 -12.41
C ILE A 155 8.03 7.09 -12.79
N TRP A 156 8.03 8.42 -12.90
CA TRP A 156 9.22 9.18 -13.28
C TRP A 156 10.39 8.96 -12.31
N VAL A 157 10.15 8.95 -10.99
CA VAL A 157 11.20 8.64 -10.01
C VAL A 157 11.76 7.24 -10.21
N ILE A 158 10.90 6.23 -10.38
CA ILE A 158 11.35 4.84 -10.47
C ILE A 158 12.06 4.54 -11.81
N VAL A 159 11.62 5.14 -12.92
CA VAL A 159 12.26 4.99 -14.23
C VAL A 159 13.73 5.45 -14.19
N ASN A 160 14.05 6.46 -13.37
CA ASN A 160 15.42 6.94 -13.15
C ASN A 160 16.29 5.98 -12.31
N GLY A 161 15.76 4.83 -11.90
CA GLY A 161 16.45 3.76 -11.19
C GLY A 161 16.62 4.01 -9.70
N VAL A 162 17.20 3.02 -9.01
CA VAL A 162 17.34 3.04 -7.54
C VAL A 162 18.23 4.19 -7.07
N LYS A 163 19.45 4.33 -7.63
CA LYS A 163 20.38 5.40 -7.25
C LYS A 163 20.00 6.78 -7.79
N GLY A 164 19.63 6.84 -9.07
CA GLY A 164 19.35 8.08 -9.78
C GLY A 164 17.96 8.67 -9.47
N GLY A 165 17.03 7.82 -9.07
CA GLY A 165 15.67 8.17 -8.68
C GLY A 165 15.47 8.03 -7.18
N ILE A 166 15.16 6.82 -6.73
CA ILE A 166 14.66 6.54 -5.37
C ILE A 166 15.59 7.12 -4.29
N GLU A 167 16.88 6.77 -4.32
CA GLU A 167 17.85 7.23 -3.31
C GLU A 167 18.02 8.76 -3.33
N LYS A 168 18.12 9.36 -4.52
CA LYS A 168 18.30 10.81 -4.67
C LYS A 168 17.09 11.57 -4.12
N TRP A 169 15.89 11.13 -4.45
CA TRP A 169 14.67 11.77 -4.01
C TRP A 169 14.43 11.55 -2.52
N SER A 170 14.65 10.36 -1.99
CA SER A 170 14.55 10.08 -0.55
C SER A 170 15.52 10.92 0.29
N LYS A 171 16.74 11.19 -0.20
CA LYS A 171 17.70 12.10 0.46
C LYS A 171 17.22 13.55 0.58
N ILE A 172 16.25 13.96 -0.24
CA ILE A 172 15.67 15.30 -0.21
C ILE A 172 14.35 15.30 0.57
N MET A 173 13.46 14.35 0.25
CA MET A 173 12.12 14.28 0.84
C MET A 173 12.17 13.96 2.34
N MET A 174 13.01 13.03 2.79
CA MET A 174 13.03 12.60 4.19
C MET A 174 13.46 13.73 5.15
N PRO A 175 14.55 14.48 4.89
CA PRO A 175 14.88 15.66 5.70
C PRO A 175 13.83 16.77 5.60
N ALA A 176 13.22 16.97 4.42
CA ALA A 176 12.16 17.97 4.26
C ALA A 176 10.93 17.65 5.10
N ILE A 177 10.48 16.39 5.10
CA ILE A 177 9.38 15.91 5.95
C ILE A 177 9.70 16.19 7.42
N LEU A 178 10.89 15.82 7.89
CA LEU A 178 11.30 16.03 9.29
C LEU A 178 11.31 17.51 9.68
N VAL A 179 11.88 18.37 8.84
CA VAL A 179 11.95 19.82 9.09
C VAL A 179 10.56 20.44 9.15
N ILE A 180 9.71 20.14 8.16
CA ILE A 180 8.34 20.65 8.12
C ILE A 180 7.55 20.15 9.34
N LEU A 181 7.74 18.88 9.71
CA LEU A 181 7.08 18.28 10.86
C LEU A 181 7.45 18.98 12.17
N ILE A 182 8.74 19.23 12.40
CA ILE A 182 9.22 19.96 13.58
C ILE A 182 8.60 21.36 13.63
N ILE A 183 8.57 22.07 12.51
CA ILE A 183 7.98 23.41 12.41
C ILE A 183 6.49 23.39 12.76
N LEU A 184 5.75 22.42 12.22
CA LEU A 184 4.31 22.25 12.51
C LEU A 184 4.06 21.86 13.96
N MET A 185 4.87 20.96 14.52
CA MET A 185 4.78 20.51 15.90
C MET A 185 5.02 21.66 16.88
N ILE A 186 6.10 22.44 16.69
CA ILE A 186 6.39 23.62 17.51
C ILE A 186 5.22 24.61 17.38
N ARG A 187 4.74 24.86 16.17
CA ARG A 187 3.63 25.78 15.98
C ARG A 187 2.38 25.33 16.72
N GLY A 188 1.99 24.06 16.58
CA GLY A 188 0.84 23.47 17.27
C GLY A 188 0.94 23.63 18.78
N LEU A 189 2.10 23.32 19.37
CA LEU A 189 2.32 23.44 20.82
C LEU A 189 2.32 24.89 21.33
N THR A 190 2.69 25.86 20.49
CA THR A 190 2.65 27.29 20.86
C THR A 190 1.25 27.90 20.80
N LEU A 191 0.26 27.19 20.25
CA LEU A 191 -1.12 27.67 20.23
C LEU A 191 -1.77 27.55 21.63
N PRO A 192 -2.75 28.40 21.97
CA PRO A 192 -3.51 28.26 23.20
C PRO A 192 -4.09 26.85 23.30
N LYS A 193 -3.97 26.17 24.45
CA LYS A 193 -4.37 24.76 24.66
C LYS A 193 -3.62 23.70 23.84
N GLY A 194 -2.63 24.07 23.02
CA GLY A 194 -1.86 23.11 22.22
C GLY A 194 -1.11 22.07 23.07
N SER A 195 -0.71 22.45 24.29
CA SER A 195 -0.06 21.55 25.25
C SER A 195 -0.96 20.42 25.75
N GLU A 196 -2.30 20.55 25.68
CA GLU A 196 -3.24 19.49 26.06
C GLU A 196 -3.07 18.23 25.18
N ALA A 197 -2.49 18.37 23.99
CA ALA A 197 -2.13 17.24 23.14
C ALA A 197 -1.10 16.31 23.77
N LEU A 198 -0.17 16.84 24.58
CA LEU A 198 0.82 16.02 25.29
C LEU A 198 0.12 15.16 26.34
N ASP A 199 -0.83 15.74 27.08
CA ASP A 199 -1.65 14.99 28.03
C ASP A 199 -2.52 13.96 27.31
N PHE A 200 -3.12 14.30 26.16
CA PHE A 200 -3.92 13.36 25.39
C PHE A 200 -3.12 12.15 24.88
N LEU A 201 -1.91 12.38 24.36
CA LEU A 201 -1.07 11.33 23.76
C LEU A 201 -0.31 10.49 24.78
N PHE A 202 0.23 11.13 25.83
CA PHE A 202 1.20 10.49 26.72
C PHE A 202 0.64 10.11 28.07
N LYS A 203 -0.56 10.57 28.46
CA LYS A 203 -1.20 10.14 29.70
C LYS A 203 -1.81 8.75 29.51
N PRO A 204 -1.27 7.70 30.15
CA PRO A 204 -1.75 6.35 29.94
C PRO A 204 -3.16 6.19 30.50
N LYS A 205 -4.07 5.69 29.66
CA LYS A 205 -5.43 5.30 30.04
C LYS A 205 -5.55 3.79 30.00
N PHE A 206 -5.22 3.13 31.12
CA PHE A 206 -5.26 1.67 31.19
C PHE A 206 -6.66 1.07 30.98
N ALA A 207 -7.72 1.86 31.17
CA ALA A 207 -9.09 1.47 30.83
C ALA A 207 -9.30 1.26 29.32
N ASP A 208 -8.51 1.93 28.48
CA ASP A 208 -8.61 1.84 27.01
C ASP A 208 -7.75 0.68 26.45
N LEU A 209 -6.99 -0.01 27.32
CA LEU A 209 -6.16 -1.16 26.95
C LEU A 209 -7.01 -2.43 26.89
N THR A 210 -7.82 -2.54 25.83
CA THR A 210 -8.62 -3.74 25.54
C THR A 210 -7.84 -4.69 24.62
N PRO A 211 -8.24 -5.98 24.55
CA PRO A 211 -7.67 -6.90 23.56
C PRO A 211 -7.85 -6.38 22.12
N SER A 212 -8.98 -5.71 21.83
CA SER A 212 -9.25 -5.05 20.55
C SER A 212 -8.21 -3.95 20.26
N SER A 213 -7.93 -3.08 21.23
CA SER A 213 -6.90 -2.02 21.11
C SER A 213 -5.51 -2.60 20.83
N ILE A 214 -5.15 -3.73 21.45
CA ILE A 214 -3.87 -4.41 21.23
C ILE A 214 -3.79 -4.94 19.79
N VAL A 215 -4.84 -5.59 19.29
CA VAL A 215 -4.92 -6.11 17.93
C VAL A 215 -4.83 -4.97 16.90
N LEU A 216 -5.54 -3.87 17.12
CA LEU A 216 -5.50 -2.70 16.24
C LEU A 216 -4.11 -2.04 16.21
N ALA A 217 -3.48 -1.89 17.38
CA ALA A 217 -2.12 -1.34 17.48
C ALA A 217 -1.09 -2.21 16.76
N LEU A 218 -1.22 -3.54 16.87
CA LEU A 218 -0.37 -4.48 16.13
C LEU A 218 -0.58 -4.37 14.61
N GLY A 219 -1.83 -4.33 14.14
CA GLY A 219 -2.12 -4.12 12.72
C GLY A 219 -1.51 -2.82 12.19
N HIS A 220 -1.63 -1.73 12.96
CA HIS A 220 -1.01 -0.45 12.62
C HIS A 220 0.52 -0.53 12.57
N ALA A 221 1.16 -1.25 13.50
CA ALA A 221 2.61 -1.45 13.52
C ALA A 221 3.12 -2.18 12.26
N PHE A 222 2.39 -3.18 11.75
CA PHE A 222 2.73 -3.85 10.49
C PHE A 222 2.59 -2.91 9.29
N PHE A 223 1.52 -2.11 9.26
CA PHE A 223 1.25 -1.18 8.17
C PHE A 223 2.31 -0.07 8.09
N THR A 224 2.60 0.61 9.20
CA THR A 224 3.56 1.73 9.23
C THR A 224 4.97 1.26 8.84
N LEU A 225 5.38 0.06 9.26
CA LEU A 225 6.68 -0.52 8.89
C LEU A 225 6.70 -1.12 7.47
N SER A 226 5.61 -1.04 6.71
CA SER A 226 5.49 -1.62 5.36
C SER A 226 5.81 -3.12 5.32
N LEU A 227 5.41 -3.85 6.37
CA LEU A 227 5.66 -5.29 6.48
C LEU A 227 4.58 -6.08 5.74
N GLY A 228 4.99 -7.20 5.12
CA GLY A 228 4.07 -8.12 4.43
C GLY A 228 3.76 -7.82 2.96
N MET A 229 4.09 -6.63 2.45
CA MET A 229 3.96 -6.26 1.02
C MET A 229 5.24 -6.49 0.19
N GLY A 230 6.33 -6.97 0.79
CA GLY A 230 7.60 -7.25 0.09
C GLY A 230 8.54 -6.05 -0.07
N THR A 231 8.13 -4.85 0.32
CA THR A 231 8.93 -3.61 0.21
C THR A 231 10.28 -3.69 0.89
N MET A 232 10.32 -4.22 2.12
CA MET A 232 11.58 -4.43 2.84
C MET A 232 12.47 -5.50 2.19
N ILE A 233 11.89 -6.50 1.53
CA ILE A 233 12.64 -7.52 0.78
C ILE A 233 13.25 -6.88 -0.47
N THR A 234 12.48 -6.08 -1.21
CA THR A 234 12.94 -5.37 -2.40
C THR A 234 14.08 -4.40 -2.07
N TYR A 235 13.95 -3.57 -1.04
CA TYR A 235 15.03 -2.66 -0.63
C TYR A 235 16.22 -3.40 -0.03
N GLY A 236 15.99 -4.47 0.74
CA GLY A 236 17.04 -5.35 1.24
C GLY A 236 17.88 -5.95 0.11
N SER A 237 17.26 -6.27 -1.03
CA SER A 237 17.95 -6.82 -2.21
C SER A 237 18.94 -5.85 -2.87
N TYR A 238 18.82 -4.55 -2.60
CA TYR A 238 19.73 -3.51 -3.12
C TYR A 238 20.89 -3.21 -2.17
N LEU A 239 20.86 -3.76 -0.95
CA LEU A 239 21.94 -3.60 0.02
C LEU A 239 23.13 -4.50 -0.32
N ARG A 240 24.30 -4.05 0.11
CA ARG A 240 25.51 -4.88 0.07
C ARG A 240 25.45 -5.93 1.19
N SER A 241 26.03 -7.10 0.95
CA SER A 241 26.06 -8.21 1.91
C SER A 241 26.86 -7.93 3.19
N ASP A 242 27.66 -6.86 3.21
CA ASP A 242 28.47 -6.43 4.37
C ASP A 242 27.75 -5.45 5.31
N GLN A 243 26.49 -5.09 5.00
CA GLN A 243 25.71 -4.17 5.81
C GLN A 243 25.08 -4.86 7.02
N ASN A 244 25.06 -4.17 8.15
CA ASN A 244 24.39 -4.64 9.36
C ASN A 244 22.87 -4.42 9.24
N LEU A 245 22.14 -5.49 8.91
CA LEU A 245 20.68 -5.46 8.73
C LEU A 245 19.94 -5.15 10.04
N LEU A 246 20.42 -5.66 11.18
CA LEU A 246 19.77 -5.41 12.46
C LEU A 246 19.84 -3.93 12.86
N SER A 247 21.02 -3.31 12.73
CA SER A 247 21.16 -1.88 13.00
C SER A 247 20.27 -1.05 12.09
N SER A 248 20.15 -1.43 10.82
CA SER A 248 19.29 -0.75 9.85
C SER A 248 17.82 -0.88 10.24
N ALA A 249 17.37 -2.08 10.61
CA ALA A 249 16.00 -2.33 11.07
C ALA A 249 15.66 -1.53 12.34
N LEU A 250 16.56 -1.48 13.32
CA LEU A 250 16.36 -0.69 14.55
C LEU A 250 16.24 0.80 14.28
N TRP A 251 17.06 1.35 13.38
CA TRP A 251 16.96 2.75 12.95
C TRP A 251 15.64 3.04 12.24
N ILE A 252 15.20 2.13 11.35
CA ILE A 252 13.90 2.27 10.66
C ILE A 252 12.77 2.32 11.69
N ILE A 253 12.72 1.37 12.64
CA ILE A 253 11.69 1.30 13.68
C ILE A 253 11.68 2.57 14.55
N LEU A 254 12.87 3.02 14.98
CA LEU A 254 13.00 4.19 15.84
C LEU A 254 12.56 5.48 15.13
N LEU A 255 13.00 5.67 13.88
CA LEU A 255 12.67 6.86 13.11
C LEU A 255 11.19 6.88 12.70
N ASP A 256 10.64 5.74 12.27
CA ASP A 256 9.22 5.59 11.95
C ASP A 256 8.34 5.95 13.16
N THR A 257 8.62 5.32 14.31
CA THR A 257 7.90 5.58 15.56
C THR A 257 8.07 7.03 16.02
N GLY A 258 9.28 7.59 15.92
CA GLY A 258 9.56 8.97 16.28
C GLY A 258 8.78 9.97 15.42
N ILE A 259 8.74 9.76 14.10
CA ILE A 259 7.97 10.59 13.17
C ILE A 259 6.47 10.46 13.44
N ALA A 260 5.96 9.26 13.70
CA ALA A 260 4.56 9.02 14.03
C ALA A 260 4.15 9.76 15.31
N ILE A 261 4.97 9.71 16.36
CA ILE A 261 4.74 10.45 17.62
C ILE A 261 4.74 11.97 17.35
N MET A 262 5.73 12.48 16.61
CA MET A 262 5.80 13.91 16.27
C MET A 262 4.60 14.38 15.43
N ALA A 263 4.14 13.56 14.49
CA ALA A 263 2.94 13.82 13.70
C ALA A 263 1.68 13.83 14.57
N GLY A 264 1.55 12.87 15.49
CA GLY A 264 0.50 12.85 16.49
C GLY A 264 0.48 14.16 17.29
N VAL A 265 1.63 14.58 17.83
CA VAL A 265 1.73 15.83 18.60
C VAL A 265 1.34 17.04 17.74
N ALA A 266 1.83 17.15 16.51
CA ALA A 266 1.52 18.27 15.63
C ALA A 266 0.02 18.35 15.29
N ILE A 267 -0.61 17.22 14.98
CA ILE A 267 -2.04 17.13 14.65
C ILE A 267 -2.89 17.44 15.87
N PHE A 268 -2.69 16.71 16.98
CA PHE A 268 -3.53 16.88 18.16
C PHE A 268 -3.35 18.25 18.82
N ALA A 269 -2.14 18.82 18.82
CA ALA A 269 -1.93 20.17 19.37
C ALA A 269 -2.74 21.22 18.60
N THR A 270 -2.81 21.07 17.27
CA THR A 270 -3.60 21.95 16.41
C THR A 270 -5.10 21.73 16.60
N VAL A 271 -5.55 20.48 16.78
CA VAL A 271 -6.95 20.10 17.02
C VAL A 271 -7.46 20.65 18.35
N PHE A 272 -6.73 20.41 19.46
CA PHE A 272 -7.10 20.90 20.79
C PHE A 272 -7.06 22.42 20.90
N ALA A 273 -6.08 23.06 20.25
CA ALA A 273 -5.99 24.52 20.25
C ALA A 273 -7.23 25.21 19.68
N MET A 274 -7.97 24.50 18.83
CA MET A 274 -9.16 25.00 18.18
C MET A 274 -10.47 24.41 18.71
N GLY A 275 -10.39 23.58 19.75
CA GLY A 275 -11.56 22.94 20.38
C GLY A 275 -12.27 21.93 19.49
N ALA A 276 -11.56 21.30 18.54
CA ALA A 276 -12.11 20.27 17.67
C ALA A 276 -12.00 18.87 18.30
N ASP A 277 -12.86 17.95 17.86
CA ASP A 277 -12.88 16.57 18.35
C ASP A 277 -11.71 15.75 17.77
N PRO A 278 -10.82 15.16 18.61
CA PRO A 278 -9.74 14.29 18.15
C PRO A 278 -10.21 12.95 17.55
N GLY A 279 -11.48 12.55 17.76
CA GLY A 279 -12.03 11.25 17.37
C GLY A 279 -12.52 11.12 15.92
N SER A 280 -12.36 12.13 15.06
CA SER A 280 -12.99 12.17 13.72
C SER A 280 -12.37 11.25 12.65
N GLY A 281 -11.45 10.35 13.01
CA GLY A 281 -10.86 9.38 12.08
C GLY A 281 -10.15 10.04 10.87
N PRO A 282 -10.25 9.46 9.65
CA PRO A 282 -9.65 10.03 8.44
C PRO A 282 -10.14 11.46 8.11
N GLY A 283 -11.35 11.81 8.53
CA GLY A 283 -11.92 13.15 8.38
C GLY A 283 -11.17 14.22 9.18
N LEU A 284 -10.39 13.84 10.20
CA LEU A 284 -9.59 14.79 10.98
C LEU A 284 -8.63 15.58 10.10
N ILE A 285 -7.98 14.91 9.15
CA ILE A 285 -6.96 15.53 8.29
C ILE A 285 -7.58 16.40 7.19
N PHE A 286 -8.66 15.95 6.58
CA PHE A 286 -9.21 16.55 5.35
C PHE A 286 -10.49 17.36 5.56
N GLU A 287 -11.15 17.23 6.71
CA GLU A 287 -12.38 17.95 7.04
C GLU A 287 -12.11 18.92 8.21
N VAL A 288 -11.46 18.44 9.27
CA VAL A 288 -11.25 19.23 10.49
C VAL A 288 -10.07 20.21 10.35
N LEU A 289 -8.88 19.74 9.99
CA LEU A 289 -7.68 20.61 9.92
C LEU A 289 -7.79 21.78 8.92
N PRO A 290 -8.40 21.66 7.72
CA PRO A 290 -8.62 22.80 6.83
C PRO A 290 -9.40 23.95 7.46
N THR A 291 -10.28 23.65 8.42
CA THR A 291 -11.09 24.66 9.14
C THR A 291 -10.30 25.40 10.21
N ILE A 292 -9.19 24.78 10.64
CA ILE A 292 -8.35 25.25 11.72
C ILE A 292 -7.32 26.25 11.18
N PHE A 293 -6.67 25.95 10.05
CA PHE A 293 -5.65 26.81 9.47
C PHE A 293 -6.08 28.28 9.30
N PRO A 294 -7.25 28.64 8.73
CA PRO A 294 -7.65 30.04 8.59
C PRO A 294 -7.83 30.80 9.91
N LYS A 295 -8.00 30.09 11.03
CA LYS A 295 -8.14 30.70 12.37
C LYS A 295 -6.78 31.02 13.01
N ILE A 296 -5.68 30.55 12.41
CA ILE A 296 -4.31 30.79 12.86
C ILE A 296 -3.71 31.92 12.02
N THR A 297 -3.01 32.87 12.66
CA THR A 297 -2.24 33.88 11.92
C THR A 297 -1.24 33.22 10.96
N GLY A 298 -1.31 33.58 9.68
CA GLY A 298 -0.53 32.93 8.62
C GLY A 298 -1.06 31.56 8.20
N GLY A 299 -2.33 31.26 8.46
CA GLY A 299 -2.99 29.98 8.21
C GLY A 299 -2.68 29.30 6.88
N ALA A 300 -2.65 30.07 5.79
CA ALA A 300 -2.31 29.55 4.46
C ALA A 300 -0.92 28.91 4.40
N ILE A 301 0.07 29.47 5.11
CA ILE A 301 1.42 28.93 5.19
C ILE A 301 1.39 27.58 5.92
N TRP A 302 0.73 27.54 7.08
CA TRP A 302 0.65 26.33 7.91
C TRP A 302 -0.11 25.20 7.21
N GLY A 303 -1.23 25.51 6.56
CA GLY A 303 -2.00 24.55 5.77
C GLY A 303 -1.21 24.03 4.58
N THR A 304 -0.51 24.93 3.85
CA THR A 304 0.35 24.53 2.73
C THR A 304 1.46 23.60 3.19
N LEU A 305 2.16 23.94 4.28
CA LEU A 305 3.21 23.09 4.86
C LEU A 305 2.68 21.72 5.27
N PHE A 306 1.51 21.68 5.91
CA PHE A 306 0.89 20.43 6.35
C PHE A 306 0.51 19.52 5.18
N PHE A 307 -0.25 20.03 4.19
CA PHE A 307 -0.62 19.22 3.02
C PHE A 307 0.57 18.87 2.13
N PHE A 308 1.58 19.73 2.07
CA PHE A 308 2.83 19.43 1.37
C PHE A 308 3.62 18.32 2.07
N LEU A 309 3.67 18.31 3.41
CA LEU A 309 4.25 17.20 4.18
C LEU A 309 3.50 15.90 3.90
N LEU A 310 2.16 15.92 3.93
CA LEU A 310 1.35 14.73 3.62
C LEU A 310 1.60 14.23 2.20
N PHE A 311 1.69 15.14 1.24
CA PHE A 311 2.03 14.80 -0.15
C PHE A 311 3.40 14.13 -0.24
N LEU A 312 4.45 14.69 0.39
CA LEU A 312 5.78 14.10 0.39
C LEU A 312 5.81 12.73 1.06
N ALA A 313 5.15 12.57 2.20
CA ALA A 313 5.06 11.30 2.91
C ALA A 313 4.34 10.23 2.07
N ALA A 314 3.19 10.56 1.49
CA ALA A 314 2.46 9.67 0.60
C ALA A 314 3.29 9.29 -0.64
N LEU A 315 4.01 10.26 -1.22
CA LEU A 315 4.86 10.05 -2.39
C LEU A 315 5.99 9.07 -2.09
N THR A 316 6.69 9.22 -0.96
CA THR A 316 7.76 8.28 -0.56
C THR A 316 7.24 6.84 -0.42
N SER A 317 6.07 6.65 0.17
CA SER A 317 5.48 5.32 0.34
C SER A 317 5.01 4.72 -0.99
N ALA A 318 4.37 5.52 -1.84
CA ALA A 318 3.89 5.07 -3.15
C ALA A 318 5.03 4.63 -4.08
N ILE A 319 6.15 5.36 -4.08
CA ILE A 319 7.38 4.97 -4.82
C ILE A 319 7.87 3.60 -4.35
N SER A 320 7.89 3.40 -3.03
CA SER A 320 8.30 2.14 -2.39
C SER A 320 7.46 0.95 -2.84
N ILE A 321 6.13 1.10 -2.83
CA ILE A 321 5.18 0.04 -3.18
C ILE A 321 5.24 -0.29 -4.67
N LEU A 322 5.32 0.71 -5.55
CA LEU A 322 5.44 0.48 -7.00
C LEU A 322 6.79 -0.17 -7.37
N GLU A 323 7.85 0.07 -6.60
CA GLU A 323 9.15 -0.57 -6.83
C GLU A 323 9.09 -2.08 -6.59
N VAL A 324 8.26 -2.57 -5.66
CA VAL A 324 8.12 -4.02 -5.41
C VAL A 324 7.72 -4.77 -6.68
N VAL A 325 6.65 -4.32 -7.34
CA VAL A 325 6.14 -4.96 -8.54
C VAL A 325 7.11 -4.75 -9.71
N THR A 326 7.71 -3.57 -9.80
CA THR A 326 8.74 -3.25 -10.79
C THR A 326 9.92 -4.22 -10.69
N ALA A 327 10.48 -4.40 -9.49
CA ALA A 327 11.62 -5.27 -9.22
C ALA A 327 11.31 -6.73 -9.57
N TYR A 328 10.15 -7.23 -9.17
CA TYR A 328 9.73 -8.60 -9.49
C TYR A 328 9.73 -8.87 -11.00
N PHE A 329 9.16 -7.98 -11.82
CA PHE A 329 9.11 -8.18 -13.28
C PHE A 329 10.47 -7.99 -13.96
N ILE A 330 11.34 -7.16 -13.41
CA ILE A 330 12.73 -7.06 -13.88
C ILE A 330 13.45 -8.39 -13.61
N ASP A 331 13.42 -8.86 -12.36
CA ASP A 331 14.24 -10.00 -11.93
C ASP A 331 13.70 -11.35 -12.45
N GLN A 332 12.38 -11.54 -12.43
CA GLN A 332 11.76 -12.83 -12.79
C GLN A 332 11.34 -12.93 -14.25
N LYS A 333 11.05 -11.79 -14.90
CA LYS A 333 10.57 -11.76 -16.30
C LYS A 333 11.55 -11.08 -17.26
N GLY A 334 12.67 -10.53 -16.77
CA GLY A 334 13.67 -9.88 -17.60
C GLY A 334 13.16 -8.61 -18.29
N TRP A 335 12.12 -7.97 -17.76
CA TRP A 335 11.58 -6.74 -18.36
C TRP A 335 12.53 -5.57 -18.13
N SER A 336 12.53 -4.60 -19.05
CA SER A 336 13.19 -3.32 -18.78
C SER A 336 12.45 -2.57 -17.68
N ARG A 337 13.19 -1.85 -16.84
CA ARG A 337 12.63 -1.05 -15.74
C ARG A 337 11.54 -0.09 -16.22
N ALA A 338 11.82 0.68 -17.28
CA ALA A 338 10.86 1.60 -17.85
C ALA A 338 9.56 0.93 -18.29
N LYS A 339 9.64 -0.27 -18.88
CA LYS A 339 8.47 -1.06 -19.27
C LYS A 339 7.69 -1.53 -18.05
N ALA A 340 8.35 -2.15 -17.08
CA ALA A 340 7.70 -2.67 -15.87
C ALA A 340 7.00 -1.54 -15.09
N THR A 341 7.71 -0.46 -14.79
CA THR A 341 7.17 0.68 -14.04
C THR A 341 6.02 1.36 -14.77
N SER A 342 6.12 1.57 -16.09
CA SER A 342 5.05 2.24 -16.83
C SER A 342 3.78 1.38 -16.92
N ILE A 343 3.92 0.08 -17.19
CA ILE A 343 2.78 -0.84 -17.26
C ILE A 343 2.09 -0.93 -15.91
N PHE A 344 2.83 -1.18 -14.82
CA PHE A 344 2.22 -1.30 -13.50
C PHE A 344 1.74 0.04 -12.94
N GLY A 345 2.41 1.13 -13.29
CA GLY A 345 1.92 2.48 -13.00
C GLY A 345 0.56 2.75 -13.65
N ILE A 346 0.38 2.37 -14.93
CA ILE A 346 -0.91 2.46 -15.63
C ILE A 346 -1.95 1.54 -14.98
N VAL A 347 -1.61 0.28 -14.71
CA VAL A 347 -2.54 -0.68 -14.08
C VAL A 347 -3.03 -0.15 -12.72
N ILE A 348 -2.12 0.31 -11.86
CA ILE A 348 -2.46 0.87 -10.55
C ILE A 348 -3.30 2.15 -10.71
N THR A 349 -2.97 3.00 -11.69
CA THR A 349 -3.76 4.20 -11.96
C THR A 349 -5.19 3.84 -12.38
N THR A 350 -5.35 2.87 -13.27
CA THR A 350 -6.66 2.37 -13.71
C THR A 350 -7.46 1.79 -12.55
N VAL A 351 -6.86 0.98 -11.68
CA VAL A 351 -7.54 0.47 -10.48
C VAL A 351 -7.94 1.62 -9.55
N GLY A 352 -7.07 2.60 -9.34
CA GLY A 352 -7.38 3.76 -8.50
C GLY A 352 -8.44 4.68 -9.09
N ILE A 353 -8.65 4.71 -10.41
CA ILE A 353 -9.80 5.39 -11.03
C ILE A 353 -11.11 4.75 -10.55
N PHE A 354 -11.21 3.42 -10.55
CA PHE A 354 -12.40 2.74 -10.01
C PHE A 354 -12.59 3.03 -8.52
N CYS A 355 -11.50 3.06 -7.73
CA CYS A 355 -11.56 3.48 -6.33
C CYS A 355 -12.08 4.92 -6.18
N SER A 356 -11.60 5.86 -6.99
CA SER A 356 -12.07 7.26 -6.94
C SER A 356 -13.54 7.37 -7.32
N LEU A 357 -13.96 6.64 -8.35
CA LEU A 357 -15.33 6.68 -8.87
C LEU A 357 -16.35 6.03 -7.92
N SER A 358 -15.95 5.01 -7.15
CA SER A 358 -16.83 4.44 -6.12
C SER A 358 -17.16 5.42 -5.01
N MET A 359 -16.27 6.37 -4.71
CA MET A 359 -16.56 7.41 -3.71
C MET A 359 -17.70 8.35 -4.17
N GLY A 360 -17.96 8.44 -5.48
CA GLY A 360 -19.06 9.19 -6.07
C GLY A 360 -20.29 8.35 -6.48
N GLY A 361 -20.31 7.05 -6.16
CA GLY A 361 -21.44 6.14 -6.42
C GLY A 361 -21.45 5.44 -7.79
N PHE A 362 -20.36 5.49 -8.56
CA PHE A 362 -20.31 4.89 -9.92
C PHE A 362 -20.03 3.37 -9.91
N THR A 363 -19.43 2.84 -8.84
CA THR A 363 -19.13 1.41 -8.67
C THR A 363 -19.15 1.05 -7.18
N ASP A 364 -20.35 0.85 -6.65
CA ASP A 364 -20.53 0.39 -5.28
C ASP A 364 -20.74 -1.13 -5.24
N PHE A 365 -19.98 -1.83 -4.41
CA PHE A 365 -20.24 -3.24 -4.06
C PHE A 365 -21.30 -3.35 -2.94
N THR A 366 -22.11 -2.32 -2.76
CA THR A 366 -23.15 -2.24 -1.73
C THR A 366 -24.16 -3.37 -1.81
N THR A 367 -24.30 -4.02 -2.97
CA THR A 367 -25.18 -5.19 -3.14
C THR A 367 -24.60 -6.52 -2.64
N ILE A 368 -23.29 -6.64 -2.42
CA ILE A 368 -22.63 -7.91 -2.04
C ILE A 368 -21.96 -7.81 -0.65
N PHE A 369 -21.33 -6.68 -0.34
CA PHE A 369 -20.54 -6.52 0.90
C PHE A 369 -20.91 -5.28 1.72
N ASP A 370 -21.92 -4.50 1.34
CA ASP A 370 -22.25 -3.21 1.96
C ASP A 370 -21.06 -2.22 2.01
N LEU A 371 -20.11 -2.35 1.05
CA LEU A 371 -18.88 -1.57 0.98
C LEU A 371 -18.71 -0.91 -0.40
N SER A 372 -18.06 0.26 -0.43
CA SER A 372 -17.62 0.86 -1.69
C SER A 372 -16.43 0.08 -2.28
N PHE A 373 -16.14 0.23 -3.58
CA PHE A 373 -14.95 -0.38 -4.19
C PHE A 373 -13.66 0.06 -3.49
N PHE A 374 -13.56 1.35 -3.13
CA PHE A 374 -12.45 1.89 -2.34
C PHE A 374 -12.28 1.16 -1.02
N ASP A 375 -13.35 1.05 -0.22
CA ASP A 375 -13.29 0.41 1.10
C ASP A 375 -12.97 -1.07 0.97
N PHE A 376 -13.54 -1.76 -0.03
CA PHE A 376 -13.22 -3.16 -0.30
C PHE A 376 -11.72 -3.35 -0.59
N MET A 377 -11.12 -2.52 -1.44
CA MET A 377 -9.69 -2.61 -1.77
C MET A 377 -8.81 -2.25 -0.56
N ASP A 378 -9.21 -1.26 0.23
CA ASP A 378 -8.52 -0.90 1.47
C ASP A 378 -8.57 -2.05 2.49
N TYR A 379 -9.75 -2.60 2.76
CA TYR A 379 -9.91 -3.75 3.66
C TYR A 379 -9.14 -4.98 3.16
N LEU A 380 -9.25 -5.31 1.87
CA LEU A 380 -8.55 -6.46 1.28
C LEU A 380 -7.03 -6.35 1.50
N SER A 381 -6.47 -5.17 1.22
CA SER A 381 -5.03 -4.95 1.31
C SER A 381 -4.54 -4.85 2.75
N THR A 382 -5.12 -3.94 3.54
CA THR A 382 -4.63 -3.59 4.88
C THR A 382 -4.98 -4.64 5.93
N LYS A 383 -6.19 -5.21 5.87
CA LYS A 383 -6.69 -6.15 6.88
C LYS A 383 -6.24 -7.58 6.62
N TYR A 384 -6.11 -7.98 5.35
CA TYR A 384 -5.83 -9.38 5.00
C TYR A 384 -4.48 -9.56 4.31
N MET A 385 -4.22 -8.94 3.16
CA MET A 385 -3.02 -9.24 2.36
C MET A 385 -1.72 -8.93 3.11
N LEU A 386 -1.62 -7.77 3.78
CA LEU A 386 -0.41 -7.38 4.51
C LEU A 386 -0.11 -8.30 5.70
N PRO A 387 -1.04 -8.53 6.66
CA PRO A 387 -0.76 -9.44 7.76
C PRO A 387 -0.47 -10.86 7.27
N ILE A 388 -1.26 -11.39 6.32
CA ILE A 388 -1.04 -12.73 5.76
C ILE A 388 0.35 -12.82 5.12
N GLY A 389 0.76 -11.81 4.35
CA GLY A 389 2.10 -11.76 3.74
C GLY A 389 3.21 -11.79 4.80
N GLY A 390 3.05 -11.05 5.89
CA GLY A 390 3.98 -11.08 7.03
C GLY A 390 4.02 -12.45 7.73
N MET A 391 2.86 -13.03 8.01
CA MET A 391 2.72 -14.35 8.62
C MET A 391 3.35 -15.44 7.76
N LEU A 392 3.05 -15.48 6.45
CA LEU A 392 3.61 -16.46 5.53
C LEU A 392 5.13 -16.30 5.40
N THR A 393 5.65 -15.07 5.47
CA THR A 393 7.11 -14.83 5.49
C THR A 393 7.74 -15.43 6.75
N ALA A 394 7.13 -15.25 7.93
CA ALA A 394 7.61 -15.85 9.17
C ALA A 394 7.57 -17.39 9.13
N ILE A 395 6.46 -17.97 8.67
CA ILE A 395 6.30 -19.43 8.49
C ILE A 395 7.33 -19.97 7.49
N PHE A 396 7.57 -19.27 6.38
CA PHE A 396 8.56 -19.64 5.38
C PHE A 396 9.97 -19.74 5.99
N ILE A 397 10.36 -18.78 6.83
CA ILE A 397 11.66 -18.81 7.51
C ILE A 397 11.76 -20.00 8.47
N ILE A 398 10.71 -20.27 9.25
CA ILE A 398 10.71 -21.35 10.23
C ILE A 398 10.76 -22.73 9.56
N TYR A 399 9.93 -22.96 8.54
CA TYR A 399 9.70 -24.31 8.00
C TYR A 399 10.45 -24.60 6.70
N LYS A 400 10.59 -23.63 5.79
CA LYS A 400 11.09 -23.89 4.43
C LYS A 400 12.54 -23.45 4.22
N TRP A 401 12.89 -22.23 4.62
CA TRP A 401 14.28 -21.75 4.56
C TRP A 401 15.11 -22.45 5.64
N GLY A 402 14.56 -22.55 6.84
CA GLY A 402 15.24 -23.09 8.01
C GLY A 402 15.94 -21.98 8.79
N VAL A 403 15.69 -21.94 10.09
CA VAL A 403 16.20 -20.88 10.97
C VAL A 403 17.73 -20.86 11.02
N ASN A 404 18.41 -22.00 10.83
CA ASN A 404 19.88 -22.03 10.82
C ASN A 404 20.45 -21.21 9.65
N GLN A 405 19.97 -21.50 8.44
CA GLN A 405 20.41 -20.83 7.22
C GLN A 405 20.05 -19.34 7.26
N PHE A 406 18.85 -19.01 7.75
CA PHE A 406 18.46 -17.62 7.99
C PHE A 406 19.43 -16.91 8.96
N MET A 407 19.79 -17.56 10.06
CA MET A 407 20.71 -16.97 11.05
C MET A 407 22.13 -16.77 10.49
N ASP A 408 22.58 -17.63 9.57
CA ASP A 408 23.89 -17.48 8.93
C ASP A 408 23.92 -16.24 8.02
N GLU A 409 22.88 -16.02 7.22
CA GLU A 409 22.71 -14.82 6.39
C GLU A 409 22.48 -13.57 7.25
N PHE A 410 21.62 -13.66 8.26
CA PHE A 410 21.27 -12.55 9.15
C PHE A 410 22.48 -12.02 9.93
N LYS A 411 23.44 -12.87 10.26
CA LYS A 411 24.70 -12.48 10.92
C LYS A 411 25.72 -11.85 9.97
N SER A 412 25.51 -11.92 8.65
CA SER A 412 26.41 -11.29 7.69
C SER A 412 26.48 -9.78 7.95
N GLY A 413 27.70 -9.22 7.95
CA GLY A 413 27.91 -7.79 8.23
C GLY A 413 27.78 -7.38 9.71
N MET A 414 27.52 -8.33 10.63
CA MET A 414 27.42 -8.05 12.06
C MET A 414 28.69 -8.49 12.82
N ASN A 415 29.34 -7.55 13.50
CA ASN A 415 30.44 -7.87 14.42
C ASN A 415 29.90 -8.22 15.82
N LYS A 416 30.19 -9.44 16.30
CA LYS A 416 30.10 -9.86 17.72
C LYS A 416 28.70 -9.93 18.37
N MET A 417 27.60 -10.02 17.63
CA MET A 417 26.27 -10.17 18.25
C MET A 417 25.84 -11.64 18.34
N ILE A 418 25.60 -12.13 19.55
CA ILE A 418 25.10 -13.49 19.81
C ILE A 418 23.58 -13.40 19.97
N ILE A 419 22.85 -13.41 18.85
CA ILE A 419 21.39 -13.59 18.88
C ILE A 419 21.11 -15.10 18.87
N SER A 420 20.35 -15.56 19.86
CA SER A 420 20.02 -16.97 19.96
C SER A 420 18.98 -17.34 18.90
N LYS A 421 19.24 -18.47 18.21
CA LYS A 421 18.29 -19.07 17.26
C LYS A 421 16.92 -19.26 17.89
N ASN A 422 16.89 -19.75 19.14
CA ASN A 422 15.64 -20.04 19.84
C ASN A 422 14.80 -18.78 20.04
N LEU A 423 15.43 -17.64 20.36
CA LEU A 423 14.72 -16.37 20.48
C LEU A 423 14.09 -15.96 19.15
N ILE A 424 14.82 -16.05 18.03
CA ILE A 424 14.27 -15.71 16.71
C ILE A 424 13.12 -16.63 16.32
N THR A 425 13.26 -17.95 16.53
CA THR A 425 12.16 -18.89 16.27
C THR A 425 10.92 -18.55 17.10
N ILE A 426 11.10 -18.23 18.38
CA ILE A 426 10.00 -17.86 19.28
C ILE A 426 9.34 -16.56 18.81
N LEU A 427 10.11 -15.52 18.47
CA LEU A 427 9.58 -14.24 18.00
C LEU A 427 8.82 -14.38 16.69
N LEU A 428 9.38 -15.12 15.71
CA LEU A 428 8.70 -15.38 14.43
C LEU A 428 7.43 -16.23 14.64
N GLY A 429 7.49 -17.22 15.54
CA GLY A 429 6.34 -18.06 15.90
C GLY A 429 5.22 -17.27 16.55
N ILE A 430 5.54 -16.40 17.51
CA ILE A 430 4.60 -15.47 18.14
C ILE A 430 3.98 -14.54 17.10
N ALA A 431 4.80 -13.90 16.26
CA ALA A 431 4.30 -12.99 15.23
C ALA A 431 3.32 -13.69 14.26
N ALA A 432 3.68 -14.88 13.77
CA ALA A 432 2.80 -15.67 12.91
C ALA A 432 1.52 -16.11 13.63
N SER A 433 1.61 -16.50 14.90
CA SER A 433 0.47 -16.97 15.69
C SER A 433 -0.50 -15.85 16.01
N ILE A 434 0.00 -14.65 16.34
CA ILE A 434 -0.81 -13.45 16.58
C ILE A 434 -1.60 -13.09 15.33
N VAL A 435 -0.94 -13.02 14.17
CA VAL A 435 -1.62 -12.72 12.91
C VAL A 435 -2.65 -13.80 12.57
N GLY A 436 -2.28 -15.08 12.71
CA GLY A 436 -3.20 -16.19 12.50
C GLY A 436 -4.43 -16.12 13.42
N PHE A 437 -4.24 -15.76 14.69
CA PHE A 437 -5.31 -15.58 15.65
C PHE A 437 -6.23 -14.41 15.30
N ILE A 438 -5.67 -13.25 14.92
CA ILE A 438 -6.44 -12.07 14.48
C ILE A 438 -7.32 -12.43 13.28
N ILE A 439 -6.76 -13.11 12.28
CA ILE A 439 -7.49 -13.53 11.09
C ILE A 439 -8.58 -14.54 11.44
N LEU A 440 -8.30 -15.48 12.35
CA LEU A 440 -9.26 -16.49 12.77
C LEU A 440 -10.46 -15.86 13.48
N ILE A 441 -10.22 -14.91 14.39
CA ILE A 441 -11.29 -14.15 15.04
C ILE A 441 -12.12 -13.41 14.01
N GLU A 442 -11.48 -12.72 13.07
CA GLU A 442 -12.20 -11.96 12.05
C GLU A 442 -13.07 -12.87 11.16
N ILE A 443 -12.54 -14.02 10.74
CA ILE A 443 -13.31 -15.02 9.98
C ILE A 443 -14.48 -15.53 10.80
N PHE A 444 -14.29 -15.76 12.11
CA PHE A 444 -15.36 -16.20 13.00
C PHE A 444 -16.44 -15.12 13.15
N ASP A 445 -16.05 -13.87 13.35
CA ASP A 445 -16.97 -12.73 13.45
C ASP A 445 -17.81 -12.58 12.17
N VAL A 446 -17.19 -12.73 10.99
CA VAL A 446 -17.89 -12.66 9.69
C VAL A 446 -18.82 -13.86 9.46
N LEU A 447 -18.40 -15.08 9.82
CA LEU A 447 -19.19 -16.29 9.57
C LEU A 447 -20.35 -16.48 10.55
N PHE A 448 -20.16 -16.09 11.82
CA PHE A 448 -21.12 -16.36 12.88
C PHE A 448 -21.85 -15.10 13.37
N GLY A 449 -21.42 -13.90 12.95
CA GLY A 449 -22.02 -12.63 13.38
C GLY A 449 -21.83 -12.32 14.87
N ILE A 450 -20.94 -13.06 15.56
CA ILE A 450 -20.66 -12.92 16.98
C ILE A 450 -19.29 -12.25 17.11
N LYS A 451 -19.25 -11.01 17.62
CA LYS A 451 -17.99 -10.33 17.94
C LYS A 451 -17.32 -11.01 19.14
N LEU A 452 -16.26 -11.78 18.91
CA LEU A 452 -15.53 -12.47 19.98
C LEU A 452 -14.69 -11.52 20.84
N ILE A 453 -14.34 -10.35 20.31
CA ILE A 453 -13.62 -9.30 21.02
C ILE A 453 -14.38 -7.98 20.79
N GLN A 454 -14.84 -7.35 21.87
CA GLN A 454 -15.42 -6.00 21.85
C GLN A 454 -14.35 -4.91 21.83
#